data_AF-A0A2V9IZZ4-F1
#
_entry.id   AF-A0A2V9IZZ4-F1
#
_cell.length_a   1.000
_cell.length_b   1.000
_cell.length_c   1.000
_cell.angle_alpha   90.00
_cell.angle_beta   90.00
_cell.angle_gamma   90.00
#
_symmetry.space_group_name_H-M   'P 1'
#
loop_
_entity.id
_entity.type
_entity.pdbx_description
1 polymer ?
#
loop_
_entity_poly.entity_id
_entity_poly.type
_entity_poly.pdbx_seq_one_letter_code
_entity_poly.pdbx_strand_id
1 'polypeptide(L)'
;MQYEGIQGNGGGVVVFLKGHVLGGDNGFSYNGRYKTDEKESSARVLIRNFLPEVASVLGVQGDFELILNGTATGQVIKSLGECG
;
A
#
# COMPACT_ATOMS: atom_id res chain seq x y z
N MET A 1 -0.31 -7.87 -4.87
CA MET A 1 -1.42 -7.29 -4.10
C MET A 1 -2.51 -6.82 -5.03
N GLN A 2 -3.73 -6.76 -4.53
CA GLN A 2 -4.89 -6.15 -5.18
C GLN A 2 -5.45 -5.10 -4.23
N TYR A 3 -5.97 -4.00 -4.78
CA TYR A 3 -6.47 -2.87 -3.99
C TYR A 3 -7.59 -2.15 -4.72
N GLU A 4 -8.45 -1.50 -3.95
CA GLU A 4 -9.61 -0.77 -4.42
C GLU A 4 -9.61 0.62 -3.78
N GLY A 5 -9.94 1.64 -4.57
CA GLY A 5 -10.06 3.03 -4.17
C GLY A 5 -11.27 3.69 -4.81
N ILE A 6 -11.51 4.95 -4.46
CA ILE A 6 -12.68 5.70 -4.92
C ILE A 6 -12.75 5.91 -6.44
N GLN A 7 -11.62 5.83 -7.15
CA GLN A 7 -11.54 6.01 -8.60
C GLN A 7 -11.37 4.69 -9.37
N GLY A 8 -11.31 3.54 -8.68
CA GLY A 8 -11.18 2.25 -9.34
C GLY A 8 -10.37 1.23 -8.55
N ASN A 9 -9.90 0.20 -9.23
CA ASN A 9 -9.10 -0.87 -8.65
C ASN A 9 -7.73 -0.97 -9.33
N GLY A 10 -6.82 -1.68 -8.68
CA GLY A 10 -5.46 -1.82 -9.16
C GLY A 10 -4.77 -3.07 -8.63
N GLY A 11 -3.58 -3.32 -9.17
CA GLY A 11 -2.74 -4.44 -8.81
C GLY A 11 -1.27 -4.06 -8.89
N GLY A 12 -0.48 -4.60 -7.95
CA GLY A 12 0.94 -4.32 -7.85
C GLY A 12 1.68 -5.42 -7.09
N VAL A 13 2.95 -5.19 -6.81
CA VAL A 13 3.80 -6.11 -6.05
C VAL A 13 4.29 -5.44 -4.79
N VAL A 14 4.29 -6.19 -3.69
CA VAL A 14 4.77 -5.77 -2.39
C VAL A 14 5.58 -6.90 -1.77
N VAL A 15 6.71 -6.53 -1.18
CA VAL A 15 7.62 -7.39 -0.43
C VAL A 15 7.66 -6.88 1.01
N PHE A 16 7.42 -7.79 1.95
CA PHE A 16 7.57 -7.57 3.37
C PHE A 16 8.89 -8.18 3.82
N LEU A 17 9.85 -7.36 4.22
CA LEU A 17 11.17 -7.83 4.61
C LEU A 17 11.70 -7.08 5.84
N LYS A 18 11.90 -7.81 6.94
CA LYS A 18 12.53 -7.28 8.18
C LYS A 18 11.90 -5.95 8.64
N GLY A 19 10.56 -5.90 8.68
CA GLY A 19 9.81 -4.70 9.09
C GLY A 19 9.70 -3.60 8.03
N HIS A 20 10.16 -3.84 6.79
CA HIS A 20 10.02 -2.91 5.66
C HIS A 20 8.96 -3.39 4.67
N VAL A 21 8.26 -2.42 4.09
CA VAL A 21 7.40 -2.59 2.91
C VAL A 21 8.15 -1.99 1.74
N LEU A 22 8.35 -2.79 0.70
CA LEU A 22 8.91 -2.33 -0.59
C LEU A 22 8.00 -2.82 -1.69
N GLY A 23 7.71 -1.99 -2.68
CA GLY A 23 6.83 -2.41 -3.77
C GLY A 23 6.57 -1.33 -4.80
N GLY A 24 5.57 -1.60 -5.62
CA GLY A 24 5.06 -0.65 -6.60
C GLY A 24 4.05 -1.29 -7.54
N ASP A 25 3.53 -0.43 -8.40
CA ASP A 25 2.68 -0.77 -9.54
C ASP A 25 3.26 -0.13 -10.83
N ASN A 26 2.40 0.14 -11.82
CA ASN A 26 2.78 0.73 -13.10
C ASN A 26 3.08 2.23 -13.08
N GLY A 27 2.82 2.94 -11.97
CA GLY A 27 3.10 4.39 -11.86
C GLY A 27 3.58 4.87 -10.49
N PHE A 28 3.50 4.02 -9.47
CA PHE A 28 3.84 4.36 -8.09
C PHE A 28 4.82 3.35 -7.47
N SER A 29 5.75 3.88 -6.67
CA SER A 29 6.62 3.08 -5.82
C SER A 29 6.18 3.18 -4.36
N TYR A 30 6.33 2.09 -3.61
CA TYR A 30 5.89 1.97 -2.23
C TYR A 30 7.10 1.71 -1.34
N ASN A 31 7.29 2.54 -0.32
CA ASN A 31 8.36 2.35 0.67
C ASN A 31 7.84 2.68 2.06
N GLY A 32 7.98 1.76 3.01
CA GLY A 32 7.44 1.98 4.34
C GLY A 32 7.91 1.01 5.39
N ARG A 33 7.22 1.09 6.53
CA ARG A 33 7.41 0.21 7.68
C ARG A 33 6.12 -0.50 7.97
N TYR A 34 6.22 -1.78 8.32
CA TYR A 34 5.08 -2.55 8.82
C TYR A 34 5.41 -3.17 10.17
N LYS A 35 4.35 -3.43 10.92
CA LYS A 35 4.33 -4.30 12.10
C LYS A 35 3.26 -5.35 11.85
N THR A 36 3.54 -6.58 12.22
CA THR A 36 2.55 -7.65 12.18
C THR A 36 2.77 -8.58 13.36
N ASP A 37 1.68 -9.07 13.91
CA ASP A 37 1.66 -10.29 14.71
C ASP A 37 0.81 -11.35 13.98
N GLU A 38 0.47 -12.45 14.64
CA GLU A 38 -0.32 -13.55 14.05
C GLU A 38 -1.77 -13.17 13.69
N LYS A 39 -2.25 -11.99 14.10
CA LYS A 39 -3.64 -11.56 13.92
C LYS A 39 -3.76 -10.19 13.31
N GLU A 40 -2.92 -9.25 13.72
CA GLU A 40 -2.99 -7.85 13.34
C GLU A 40 -1.80 -7.44 12.49
N SER A 41 -2.05 -6.49 11.58
CA SER A 41 -1.02 -5.85 10.76
C SER A 41 -1.27 -4.35 10.71
N SER A 42 -0.20 -3.58 10.78
CA SER A 42 -0.23 -2.13 10.53
C SER A 42 0.96 -1.74 9.66
N ALA A 43 0.78 -0.72 8.82
CA ALA A 43 1.88 -0.17 8.04
C ALA A 43 1.70 1.33 7.80
N ARG A 44 2.83 2.01 7.64
CA ARG A 44 2.92 3.39 7.18
C ARG A 44 3.82 3.39 5.96
N VAL A 45 3.25 3.75 4.81
CA VAL A 45 3.87 3.57 3.50
C VAL A 45 3.86 4.89 2.75
N LEU A 46 5.04 5.36 2.36
CA LEU A 46 5.19 6.46 1.44
C LEU A 46 4.97 5.92 0.02
N ILE A 47 4.00 6.53 -0.66
CA ILE A 47 3.65 6.27 -2.05
C ILE A 47 4.25 7.39 -2.88
N ARG A 48 5.18 7.06 -3.78
CA ARG A 48 5.81 8.04 -4.67
C ARG A 48 5.40 7.84 -6.11
N ASN A 49 4.89 8.89 -6.73
CA ASN A 49 4.51 8.90 -8.13
C ASN A 49 5.74 9.14 -9.01
N PHE A 50 6.09 8.17 -9.85
CA PHE A 50 7.19 8.32 -10.82
C PHE A 50 6.68 8.48 -12.26
N LEU A 51 5.38 8.25 -12.51
CA LEU A 51 4.75 8.39 -13.82
C LEU A 51 3.40 9.12 -13.68
N PRO A 52 3.40 10.47 -13.68
CA PRO A 52 2.23 11.29 -13.37
C PRO A 52 0.99 11.06 -14.24
N GLU A 53 1.17 10.48 -15.44
CA GLU A 53 0.09 10.11 -16.36
C GLU A 53 -0.75 8.94 -15.83
N VAL A 54 -0.22 8.16 -14.89
CA VAL A 54 -0.97 7.09 -14.20
C VAL A 54 -1.69 7.70 -13.01
N ALA A 55 -3.02 7.74 -13.09
CA ALA A 55 -3.86 8.25 -12.02
C ALA A 55 -3.84 7.32 -10.79
N SER A 56 -3.84 7.91 -9.59
CA SER A 56 -4.04 7.18 -8.34
C SER A 56 -5.49 6.71 -8.22
N VAL A 57 -5.70 5.45 -7.81
CA VAL A 57 -7.05 4.94 -7.50
C VAL A 57 -7.72 5.66 -6.32
N LEU A 58 -6.93 6.37 -5.50
CA LEU A 58 -7.43 7.20 -4.39
C LEU A 58 -7.73 8.65 -4.82
N GLY A 59 -7.45 9.02 -6.07
CA GLY A 59 -7.65 10.38 -6.58
C GLY A 59 -6.66 11.42 -6.06
N VAL A 60 -5.61 11.00 -5.36
CA VAL A 60 -4.55 11.89 -4.87
C VAL A 60 -3.54 12.15 -5.98
N GLN A 61 -3.19 13.41 -6.21
CA GLN A 61 -2.14 13.80 -7.15
C GLN A 61 -0.78 13.85 -6.46
N GLY A 62 0.24 13.29 -7.12
CA GLY A 62 1.61 13.26 -6.62
C GLY A 62 1.85 12.23 -5.52
N ASP A 63 2.82 12.53 -4.66
CA ASP A 63 3.23 11.67 -3.55
C ASP A 63 2.26 11.81 -2.37
N PHE A 64 2.04 10.71 -1.65
CA PHE A 64 1.21 10.71 -0.44
C PHE A 64 1.63 9.60 0.51
N GLU A 65 1.17 9.69 1.74
CA GLU A 65 1.36 8.63 2.72
C GLU A 65 0.08 7.81 2.88
N LEU A 66 0.24 6.50 2.98
CA LEU A 66 -0.82 5.56 3.25
C LEU A 66 -0.61 4.92 4.62
N ILE A 67 -1.60 5.07 5.50
CA ILE A 67 -1.67 4.40 6.79
C ILE A 67 -2.59 3.20 6.63
N LEU A 68 -2.06 2.00 6.87
CA LEU A 68 -2.77 0.73 6.70
C LEU A 68 -2.97 0.07 8.07
N ASN A 69 -4.18 -0.43 8.31
CA ASN A 69 -4.51 -1.28 9.45
C ASN A 69 -5.30 -2.49 8.99
N GLY A 70 -4.99 -3.68 9.51
CA GLY A 70 -5.54 -4.90 8.96
C GLY A 70 -5.28 -6.15 9.79
N THR A 71 -5.55 -7.29 9.18
CA THR A 71 -5.38 -8.61 9.77
C THR A 71 -4.51 -9.51 8.89
N ALA A 72 -3.76 -10.41 9.51
CA ALA A 72 -2.97 -11.44 8.86
C ALA A 72 -3.53 -12.81 9.23
N THR A 73 -4.06 -13.54 8.24
CA THR A 73 -4.61 -14.89 8.45
C THR A 73 -3.98 -15.86 7.46
N GLY A 74 -3.16 -16.78 7.97
CA GLY A 74 -2.41 -17.71 7.13
C GLY A 74 -1.46 -16.98 6.19
N GLN A 75 -1.70 -17.09 4.88
CA GLN A 75 -0.88 -16.45 3.84
C GLN A 75 -1.51 -15.16 3.29
N VAL A 76 -2.57 -14.65 3.91
CA VAL A 76 -3.32 -13.50 3.40
C VAL A 76 -3.29 -12.37 4.43
N ILE A 77 -2.86 -11.19 3.98
CA ILE A 77 -3.00 -9.93 4.71
C ILE A 77 -4.15 -9.15 4.07
N LYS A 78 -5.09 -8.68 4.89
CA LYS A 78 -6.18 -7.77 4.48
C LYS A 78 -6.09 -6.50 5.30
N SER A 79 -6.03 -5.35 4.64
CA SER A 79 -5.91 -4.05 5.31
C SER A 79 -6.87 -3.04 4.71
N LEU A 80 -7.33 -2.12 5.55
CA LEU A 80 -7.95 -0.87 5.15
C LEU A 80 -6.89 0.24 5.21
N GLY A 81 -6.98 1.19 4.30
CA GLY A 81 -6.02 2.27 4.16
C GLY A 81 -6.67 3.65 4.14
N GLU A 82 -5.99 4.61 4.75
CA GLU A 82 -6.34 6.03 4.68
C GLU A 82 -5.11 6.88 4.34
N CYS A 83 -5.32 8.00 3.66
CA CYS A 83 -4.25 8.95 3.40
C CYS A 83 -3.93 9.72 4.68
N GLY A 84 -2.64 9.74 5.04
CA GLY A 84 -2.11 10.46 6.21
C GLY A 84 -1.78 11.92 5.95
#